data_AF-A0A532FGC4-F1
#
_entry.id   AF-A0A532FGC4-F1
#
_cell.length_a   1.000
_cell.length_b   1.000
_cell.length_c   1.000
_cell.angle_alpha   90.00
_cell.angle_beta   90.00
_cell.angle_gamma   90.00
#
_symmetry.space_group_name_H-M   'P 1'
#
loop_
_entity.id
_entity.type
_entity.pdbx_description
1 polymer ?
#
loop_
_entity_poly.entity_id
_entity_poly.type
_entity_poly.pdbx_seq_one_letter_code
_entity_poly.pdbx_strand_id
1 'polypeptide(L)'
;MPSPRLDEKEFKRRYRQQFLDPAFSSLSVEIDRIAAVAWDAYVNSRKAPVTRKAGDEFNDPSYDLSVEWLAARDAIRAAQGRFEDLARAPSILIINGSSRSEHTCPGEMSKSFRLAEQAKDAIAENFRLHSTILDLSRVTSEFGRQIHPCKACFSTAAALCHWPCSCYPNHSLGQVHDWMNDIYPMWVEAAGVMIITPVNWYATSSPVKLMMDRLVCADGGNPDPTLTHGKDAARAKQIELDGWDYPRHLAGRLFSVVVHGDVEGAENVRRSLSDWLRFMRLTPAGPRAELDRYIGYWKPYATSHEELDHDPAVIEEVRNAACSLAEGVISLRAGRFQIPGSHLTEARSK
;
A
#
# COMPACT_ATOMS: atom_id res chain seq x y z
N MET A 1 3.43 4.08 28.76
CA MET A 1 4.25 3.10 28.04
C MET A 1 5.71 3.33 28.38
N PRO A 2 6.55 2.30 28.51
CA PRO A 2 7.99 2.50 28.69
C PRO A 2 8.58 3.26 27.49
N SER A 3 9.57 4.11 27.74
CA SER A 3 10.24 4.87 26.67
C SER A 3 11.02 3.93 25.76
N PRO A 4 10.86 4.00 24.43
CA PRO A 4 11.69 3.25 23.49
C PRO A 4 13.05 3.92 23.22
N ARG A 5 13.36 5.04 23.90
CA ARG A 5 14.58 5.81 23.67
C ARG A 5 15.81 5.04 24.16
N LEU A 6 16.76 4.82 23.26
CA LEU A 6 18.04 4.17 23.54
C LEU A 6 19.02 5.17 24.12
N ASP A 7 19.94 4.69 24.97
CA ASP A 7 21.17 5.42 25.25
C ASP A 7 22.12 5.37 24.03
N GLU A 8 23.15 6.20 24.06
CA GLU A 8 24.10 6.33 22.94
C GLU A 8 24.83 5.01 22.65
N LYS A 9 25.19 4.27 23.70
CA LYS A 9 25.95 3.03 23.58
C LYS A 9 25.12 1.99 22.84
N GLU A 10 23.87 1.78 23.24
CA GLU A 10 22.96 0.82 22.63
C GLU A 10 22.54 1.27 21.22
N PHE A 11 22.30 2.57 20.99
CA PHE A 11 22.05 3.09 19.64
C PHE A 11 23.20 2.79 18.70
N LYS A 12 24.43 3.17 19.07
CA LYS A 12 25.62 2.94 18.24
C LYS A 12 25.90 1.45 18.06
N ARG A 13 25.61 0.61 19.06
CA ARG A 13 25.70 -0.85 18.93
C ARG A 13 24.77 -1.36 17.83
N ARG A 14 23.50 -0.92 17.80
CA ARG A 14 22.54 -1.30 16.73
C ARG A 14 22.93 -0.73 15.37
N TYR A 15 23.31 0.54 15.32
CA TYR A 15 23.69 1.22 14.08
C TYR A 15 24.86 0.52 13.37
N ARG A 16 25.84 -0.01 14.12
CA ARG A 16 26.99 -0.73 13.55
C ARG A 16 26.67 -2.12 13.01
N GLN A 17 25.50 -2.70 13.32
CA GLN A 17 25.14 -4.06 12.87
C GLN A 17 25.06 -4.19 11.35
N GLN A 18 24.87 -3.09 10.62
CA GLN A 18 24.87 -3.08 9.16
C GLN A 18 26.28 -3.13 8.53
N PHE A 19 27.35 -3.04 9.33
CA PHE A 19 28.75 -2.99 8.87
C PHE A 19 29.60 -4.14 9.43
N LEU A 20 29.02 -5.32 9.61
CA LEU A 20 29.71 -6.48 10.19
C LEU A 20 30.64 -7.21 9.20
N ASP A 21 30.48 -6.98 7.89
CA ASP A 21 31.34 -7.59 6.89
C ASP A 21 32.82 -7.18 7.12
N PRO A 22 33.78 -8.13 7.11
CA PRO A 22 35.19 -7.83 7.33
C PRO A 22 35.76 -6.72 6.44
N ALA A 23 35.18 -6.50 5.25
CA ALA A 23 35.56 -5.40 4.37
C ALA A 23 35.39 -4.00 4.99
N PHE A 24 34.52 -3.84 5.99
CA PHE A 24 34.35 -2.58 6.72
C PHE A 24 35.38 -2.35 7.84
N SER A 25 36.24 -3.33 8.15
CA SER A 25 37.17 -3.25 9.30
C SER A 25 38.13 -2.05 9.20
N SER A 26 38.62 -1.78 7.98
CA SER A 26 39.50 -0.64 7.69
C SER A 26 38.80 0.73 7.81
N LEU A 27 37.47 0.76 7.87
CA LEU A 27 36.64 1.97 7.93
C LEU A 27 36.00 2.20 9.31
N SER A 28 36.48 1.51 10.35
CA SER A 28 35.88 1.55 11.69
C SER A 28 35.82 2.97 12.29
N VAL A 29 36.87 3.78 12.07
CA VAL A 29 36.94 5.17 12.54
C VAL A 29 35.89 6.04 11.84
N GLU A 30 35.72 5.86 10.53
CA GLU A 30 34.73 6.56 9.71
C GLU A 30 33.31 6.18 10.13
N ILE A 31 33.06 4.88 10.32
CA ILE A 31 31.76 4.37 10.79
C ILE A 31 31.42 4.96 12.16
N ASP A 32 32.38 5.09 13.07
CA ASP A 32 32.17 5.71 14.37
C ASP A 32 31.81 7.20 14.28
N ARG A 33 32.45 7.93 13.36
CA ARG A 33 32.10 9.33 13.08
C ARG A 33 30.69 9.46 12.51
N ILE A 34 30.33 8.60 11.56
CA ILE A 34 28.96 8.56 10.99
C ILE A 34 27.94 8.21 12.07
N ALA A 35 28.22 7.20 12.91
CA ALA A 35 27.34 6.79 13.99
C ALA A 35 27.12 7.90 15.04
N ALA A 36 28.12 8.75 15.29
CA ALA A 36 27.98 9.91 16.16
C ALA A 36 27.00 10.96 15.57
N VAL A 37 27.07 11.21 14.26
CA VAL A 37 26.13 12.11 13.56
C VAL A 37 24.71 11.52 13.55
N ALA A 38 24.58 10.22 13.29
CA ALA A 38 23.30 9.52 13.35
C ALA A 38 22.69 9.54 14.75
N TRP A 39 23.51 9.38 15.80
CA TRP A 39 23.10 9.52 17.19
C TRP A 39 22.57 10.93 17.49
N ASP A 40 23.25 11.97 17.03
CA ASP A 40 22.77 13.35 17.20
C ASP A 40 21.40 13.56 16.51
N ALA A 41 21.17 12.92 15.35
CA ALA A 41 19.86 12.97 14.68
C ALA A 41 18.77 12.23 15.48
N TYR A 42 19.11 11.08 16.04
CA TYR A 42 18.23 10.27 16.88
C TYR A 42 17.85 11.00 18.18
N VAL A 43 18.84 11.50 18.93
CA VAL A 43 18.63 12.14 20.24
C VAL A 43 17.81 13.42 20.11
N ASN A 44 17.92 14.14 18.99
CA ASN A 44 17.15 15.34 18.69
C ASN A 44 15.86 15.05 17.88
N SER A 45 15.51 13.78 17.66
CA SER A 45 14.27 13.37 16.94
C SER A 45 14.09 14.04 15.57
N ARG A 46 15.18 14.24 14.83
CA ARG A 46 15.15 14.88 13.50
C ARG A 46 14.53 13.96 12.45
N LYS A 47 13.19 13.88 12.44
CA LYS A 47 12.41 13.03 11.54
C LYS A 47 12.57 13.42 10.06
N ALA A 48 12.42 14.71 9.76
CA ALA A 48 12.44 15.28 8.42
C ALA A 48 13.50 16.39 8.40
N PRO A 49 14.75 16.08 8.01
CA PRO A 49 15.87 16.99 8.18
C PRO A 49 15.88 18.16 7.18
N VAL A 50 15.20 18.00 6.04
CA VAL A 50 15.12 19.02 4.99
C VAL A 50 13.67 19.50 4.84
N THR A 51 13.47 20.80 5.05
CA THR A 51 12.16 21.43 5.03
C THR A 51 12.16 22.70 4.19
N ARG A 52 10.97 23.13 3.78
CA ARG A 52 10.72 24.47 3.21
C ARG A 52 9.38 25.01 3.71
N LYS A 53 9.18 26.32 3.57
CA LYS A 53 7.90 26.96 3.85
C LYS A 53 6.79 26.37 2.98
N ALA A 54 5.64 26.12 3.59
CA ALA A 54 4.50 25.46 2.96
C ALA A 54 3.97 26.24 1.75
N GLY A 55 3.83 27.56 1.88
CA GLY A 55 3.27 28.45 0.86
C GLY A 55 1.74 28.55 0.90
N ASP A 56 1.18 29.41 0.07
CA ASP A 56 -0.21 29.90 0.17
C ASP A 56 -1.29 28.85 -0.10
N GLU A 57 -0.93 27.68 -0.61
CA GLU A 57 -1.86 26.57 -0.84
C GLU A 57 -2.19 25.76 0.43
N PHE A 58 -1.57 26.09 1.57
CA PHE A 58 -1.76 25.42 2.87
C PHE A 58 -2.35 26.39 3.90
N ASN A 59 -3.01 25.86 4.92
CA ASN A 59 -3.64 26.62 5.99
C ASN A 59 -2.66 27.51 6.78
N ASP A 60 -1.43 27.05 7.01
CA ASP A 60 -0.33 27.88 7.52
C ASP A 60 0.83 27.93 6.49
N PRO A 61 0.90 28.99 5.68
CA PRO A 61 1.94 29.16 4.65
C PRO A 61 3.37 29.21 5.20
N SER A 62 3.53 29.58 6.48
CA SER A 62 4.83 29.77 7.14
C SER A 62 5.37 28.50 7.81
N TYR A 63 4.56 27.44 7.86
CA TYR A 63 4.95 26.16 8.45
C TYR A 63 6.08 25.47 7.66
N ASP A 64 7.04 24.86 8.35
CA ASP A 64 8.13 24.12 7.72
C ASP A 64 7.69 22.69 7.37
N LEU A 65 7.42 22.44 6.09
CA LEU A 65 7.04 21.12 5.56
C LEU A 65 8.25 20.36 5.04
N SER A 66 8.22 19.04 5.23
CA SER A 66 9.21 18.12 4.65
C SER A 66 9.17 18.19 3.13
N VAL A 67 10.34 18.39 2.51
CA VAL A 67 10.48 18.37 1.05
C VAL A 67 10.10 16.99 0.47
N GLU A 68 10.43 15.90 1.18
CA GLU A 68 10.06 14.54 0.76
C GLU A 68 8.54 14.31 0.80
N TRP A 69 7.86 14.88 1.80
CA TRP A 69 6.40 14.78 1.89
C TRP A 69 5.72 15.57 0.77
N LEU A 70 6.23 16.76 0.45
CA LEU A 70 5.75 17.56 -0.67
C LEU A 70 5.93 16.83 -2.00
N ALA A 71 7.09 16.21 -2.24
CA ALA A 71 7.32 15.40 -3.43
C ALA A 71 6.34 14.22 -3.54
N ALA A 72 6.05 13.52 -2.43
CA ALA A 72 5.07 12.44 -2.41
C ALA A 72 3.64 12.94 -2.71
N ARG A 73 3.25 14.11 -2.17
CA ARG A 73 1.97 14.77 -2.47
C ARG A 73 1.87 15.15 -3.95
N ASP A 74 2.93 15.69 -4.52
CA ASP A 74 2.97 16.09 -5.94
C ASP A 74 2.86 14.87 -6.86
N ALA A 75 3.51 13.75 -6.51
CA ALA A 75 3.37 12.48 -7.24
C ALA A 75 1.93 11.95 -7.20
N ILE A 76 1.26 12.02 -6.05
CA ILE A 76 -0.17 11.68 -5.92
C ILE A 76 -1.04 12.60 -6.77
N ARG A 77 -0.82 13.91 -6.76
CA ARG A 77 -1.57 14.87 -7.58
C ARG A 77 -1.39 14.61 -9.07
N ALA A 78 -0.16 14.31 -9.50
CA ALA A 78 0.10 13.94 -10.88
C ALA A 78 -0.62 12.64 -11.28
N ALA A 79 -0.67 11.65 -10.39
CA ALA A 79 -1.45 10.43 -10.58
C ALA A 79 -2.97 10.70 -10.63
N GLN A 80 -3.49 11.58 -9.76
CA GLN A 80 -4.89 11.98 -9.77
C GLN A 80 -5.27 12.65 -11.08
N GLY A 81 -4.42 13.55 -11.60
CA GLY A 81 -4.64 14.17 -12.91
C GLY A 81 -4.72 13.15 -14.06
N ARG A 82 -3.89 12.09 -14.03
CA ARG A 82 -3.99 10.99 -15.01
C ARG A 82 -5.25 10.15 -14.84
N PHE A 83 -5.70 9.95 -13.61
CA PHE A 83 -6.95 9.26 -13.30
C PHE A 83 -8.19 10.08 -13.71
N GLU A 84 -8.15 11.40 -13.63
CA GLU A 84 -9.28 12.27 -14.00
C GLU A 84 -9.35 12.57 -15.50
N ASP A 85 -8.22 12.49 -16.21
CA ASP A 85 -8.17 12.70 -17.66
C ASP A 85 -9.04 11.68 -18.40
N LEU A 86 -10.15 12.15 -18.97
CA LEU A 86 -11.11 11.34 -19.74
C LEU A 86 -10.61 10.99 -21.15
N ALA A 87 -9.60 11.70 -21.66
CA ALA A 87 -9.01 11.40 -22.96
C ALA A 87 -8.03 10.22 -22.90
N ARG A 88 -7.54 9.88 -21.69
CA ARG A 88 -6.68 8.72 -21.46
C ARG A 88 -7.49 7.46 -21.24
N ALA A 89 -7.01 6.35 -21.81
CA ALA A 89 -7.51 5.04 -21.44
C ALA A 89 -7.28 4.79 -19.94
N PRO A 90 -8.27 4.25 -19.20
CA PRO A 90 -8.09 3.94 -17.79
C PRO A 90 -7.02 2.87 -17.59
N SER A 91 -6.36 2.89 -16.43
CA SER A 91 -5.35 1.92 -16.05
C SER A 91 -5.85 0.98 -14.95
N ILE A 92 -5.25 -0.21 -14.89
CA ILE A 92 -5.49 -1.21 -13.85
C ILE A 92 -4.20 -1.45 -13.06
N LEU A 93 -4.32 -1.49 -11.73
CA LEU A 93 -3.24 -1.92 -10.84
C LEU A 93 -3.49 -3.37 -10.44
N ILE A 94 -2.56 -4.26 -10.74
CA ILE A 94 -2.57 -5.66 -10.31
C ILE A 94 -1.53 -5.82 -9.20
N ILE A 95 -1.93 -6.31 -8.04
CA ILE A 95 -1.07 -6.42 -6.86
C ILE A 95 -0.77 -7.89 -6.63
N ASN A 96 0.50 -8.28 -6.83
CA ASN A 96 0.98 -9.58 -6.38
C ASN A 96 1.23 -9.51 -4.87
N GLY A 97 0.42 -10.24 -4.11
CA GLY A 97 0.48 -10.33 -2.66
C GLY A 97 1.44 -11.39 -2.13
N SER A 98 2.17 -12.13 -2.97
CA SER A 98 3.18 -13.08 -2.47
C SER A 98 4.33 -12.36 -1.77
N SER A 99 4.77 -12.88 -0.62
CA SER A 99 6.02 -12.44 0.04
C SER A 99 7.25 -13.20 -0.45
N ARG A 100 7.08 -14.18 -1.35
CA ARG A 100 8.17 -14.97 -1.94
C ARG A 100 8.35 -14.64 -3.42
N SER A 101 9.60 -14.71 -3.86
CA SER A 101 10.04 -14.75 -5.25
C SER A 101 11.13 -15.82 -5.41
N GLU A 102 11.46 -16.14 -6.65
CA GLU A 102 12.54 -17.06 -7.02
C GLU A 102 13.92 -16.57 -6.54
N HIS A 103 14.06 -15.28 -6.19
CA HIS A 103 15.31 -14.68 -5.74
C HIS A 103 15.60 -14.90 -4.25
N THR A 104 14.58 -15.10 -3.41
CA THR A 104 14.75 -15.28 -1.94
C THR A 104 14.22 -16.59 -1.41
N CYS A 105 13.37 -17.28 -2.17
CA CYS A 105 13.04 -18.69 -1.98
C CYS A 105 13.51 -19.45 -3.24
N PRO A 106 14.80 -19.84 -3.30
CA PRO A 106 15.44 -20.28 -4.53
C PRO A 106 14.67 -21.40 -5.22
N GLY A 107 14.44 -21.24 -6.53
CA GLY A 107 14.02 -22.33 -7.42
C GLY A 107 12.59 -22.27 -7.95
N GLU A 108 11.70 -21.42 -7.42
CA GLU A 108 10.30 -21.38 -7.87
C GLU A 108 9.66 -19.99 -7.75
N MET A 109 9.13 -19.51 -8.87
CA MET A 109 8.25 -18.33 -8.96
C MET A 109 6.95 -18.56 -8.19
N SER A 110 6.42 -17.52 -7.53
CA SER A 110 5.19 -17.67 -6.73
C SER A 110 3.94 -17.91 -7.58
N LYS A 111 3.00 -18.74 -7.08
CA LYS A 111 1.68 -18.95 -7.70
C LYS A 111 0.95 -17.62 -7.95
N SER A 112 0.97 -16.69 -6.99
CA SER A 112 0.34 -15.37 -7.15
C SER A 112 0.94 -14.55 -8.30
N PHE A 113 2.27 -14.57 -8.48
CA PHE A 113 2.90 -13.83 -9.57
C PHE A 113 2.50 -14.41 -10.92
N ARG A 114 2.53 -15.75 -11.06
CA ARG A 114 2.07 -16.45 -12.26
C ARG A 114 0.62 -16.10 -12.60
N LEU A 115 -0.27 -16.10 -11.60
CA LEU A 115 -1.67 -15.69 -11.76
C LEU A 115 -1.82 -14.20 -12.12
N ALA A 116 -0.96 -13.32 -11.59
CA ALA A 116 -0.95 -11.90 -11.94
C ALA A 116 -0.53 -11.64 -13.38
N GLU A 117 0.42 -12.42 -13.91
CA GLU A 117 0.77 -12.38 -15.34
C GLU A 117 -0.41 -12.82 -16.21
N GLN A 118 -1.09 -13.92 -15.86
CA GLN A 118 -2.29 -14.37 -16.58
C GLN A 118 -3.42 -13.32 -16.58
N ALA A 119 -3.63 -12.64 -15.45
CA ALA A 119 -4.58 -11.53 -15.36
C ALA A 119 -4.18 -10.34 -16.24
N LYS A 120 -2.89 -9.97 -16.23
CA LYS A 120 -2.35 -8.87 -17.05
C LYS A 120 -2.51 -9.17 -18.54
N ASP A 121 -2.18 -10.38 -18.97
CA ASP A 121 -2.27 -10.81 -20.36
C ASP A 121 -3.74 -10.81 -20.82
N ALA A 122 -4.66 -11.34 -20.02
CA ALA A 122 -6.09 -11.31 -20.34
C ALA A 122 -6.63 -9.88 -20.53
N ILE A 123 -6.21 -8.94 -19.69
CA ILE A 123 -6.61 -7.52 -19.83
C ILE A 123 -6.05 -6.93 -21.13
N ALA A 124 -4.78 -7.20 -21.45
CA ALA A 124 -4.12 -6.69 -22.65
C ALA A 124 -4.75 -7.26 -23.94
N GLU A 125 -4.98 -8.57 -23.98
CA GLU A 125 -5.54 -9.30 -25.12
C GLU A 125 -6.97 -8.85 -25.45
N ASN A 126 -7.83 -8.76 -24.43
CA ASN A 126 -9.27 -8.57 -24.63
C ASN A 126 -9.68 -7.09 -24.64
N PHE A 127 -8.96 -6.22 -23.92
CA PHE A 127 -9.38 -4.83 -23.70
C PHE A 127 -8.33 -3.79 -24.10
N ARG A 128 -7.08 -4.20 -24.32
CA ARG A 128 -5.95 -3.30 -24.64
C ARG A 128 -5.76 -2.19 -23.60
N LEU A 129 -6.13 -2.43 -22.34
CA LEU A 129 -5.91 -1.50 -21.25
C LEU A 129 -4.48 -1.62 -20.72
N HIS A 130 -3.96 -0.51 -20.20
CA HIS A 130 -2.68 -0.52 -19.52
C HIS A 130 -2.84 -1.11 -18.11
N SER A 131 -2.02 -2.11 -17.81
CA SER A 131 -1.97 -2.77 -16.50
C SER A 131 -0.56 -2.75 -15.93
N THR A 132 -0.43 -2.28 -14.68
CA THR A 132 0.83 -2.30 -13.92
C THR A 132 0.77 -3.38 -12.84
N ILE A 133 1.83 -4.19 -12.72
CA ILE A 133 1.98 -5.14 -11.62
C ILE A 133 2.78 -4.48 -10.49
N LEU A 134 2.16 -4.32 -9.32
CA LEU A 134 2.84 -4.03 -8.06
C LEU A 134 3.22 -5.36 -7.39
N ASP A 135 4.49 -5.72 -7.47
CA ASP A 135 5.01 -6.94 -6.87
C ASP A 135 5.50 -6.72 -5.43
N LEU A 136 4.67 -7.11 -4.45
CA LEU A 136 5.01 -6.96 -3.03
C LEU A 136 6.06 -7.95 -2.54
N SER A 137 6.47 -8.93 -3.36
CA SER A 137 7.60 -9.82 -3.03
C SER A 137 8.92 -9.07 -2.91
N ARG A 138 9.02 -7.89 -3.54
CA ARG A 138 10.20 -7.02 -3.49
C ARG A 138 10.48 -6.50 -2.07
N VAL A 139 9.50 -6.51 -1.17
CA VAL A 139 9.72 -6.17 0.25
C VAL A 139 10.66 -7.16 0.95
N THR A 140 10.72 -8.41 0.48
CA THR A 140 11.60 -9.45 1.04
C THR A 140 12.79 -9.75 0.15
N SER A 141 12.75 -9.35 -1.13
CA SER A 141 13.77 -9.70 -2.14
C SER A 141 14.62 -8.56 -2.66
N GLU A 142 14.28 -7.31 -2.36
CA GLU A 142 15.06 -6.14 -2.78
C GLU A 142 15.66 -5.40 -1.59
N PHE A 143 16.97 -5.17 -1.66
CA PHE A 143 17.70 -4.43 -0.64
C PHE A 143 17.11 -3.03 -0.45
N GLY A 144 16.80 -2.67 0.79
CA GLY A 144 16.32 -1.34 1.14
C GLY A 144 14.90 -1.00 0.66
N ARG A 145 14.09 -1.98 0.26
CA ARG A 145 12.65 -1.79 -0.01
C ARG A 145 11.82 -2.31 1.15
N GLN A 146 11.17 -1.43 1.90
CA GLN A 146 10.35 -1.81 3.06
C GLN A 146 9.00 -1.11 3.04
N ILE A 147 7.98 -1.75 3.61
CA ILE A 147 6.74 -1.07 4.01
C ILE A 147 6.72 -1.08 5.52
N HIS A 148 6.93 0.07 6.16
CA HIS A 148 6.90 0.12 7.61
C HIS A 148 5.44 0.05 8.12
N PRO A 149 5.19 -0.53 9.31
CA PRO A 149 3.84 -0.63 9.87
C PRO A 149 3.17 0.73 10.08
N CYS A 150 1.84 0.78 9.97
CA CYS A 150 1.11 2.01 10.29
C CYS A 150 1.25 2.36 11.79
N LYS A 151 1.44 3.65 12.10
CA LYS A 151 1.49 4.16 13.49
C LYS A 151 0.12 4.46 14.08
N ALA A 152 -0.96 4.11 13.37
CA ALA A 152 -2.35 4.25 13.82
C ALA A 152 -2.76 5.67 14.27
N CYS A 153 -2.20 6.73 13.66
CA CYS A 153 -2.58 8.11 13.98
C CYS A 153 -4.07 8.38 13.74
N PHE A 154 -4.66 7.68 12.75
CA PHE A 154 -6.09 7.74 12.45
C PHE A 154 -6.97 7.35 13.64
N SER A 155 -6.51 6.42 14.49
CA SER A 155 -7.23 6.00 15.70
C SER A 155 -7.17 7.02 16.85
N THR A 156 -6.42 8.12 16.68
CA THR A 156 -6.46 9.27 17.61
C THR A 156 -7.43 10.33 17.13
N ALA A 157 -7.31 10.69 15.85
CA ALA A 157 -8.25 11.52 15.12
C ALA A 157 -8.01 11.34 13.61
N ALA A 158 -9.05 11.34 12.78
CA ALA A 158 -8.91 11.21 11.33
C ALA A 158 -8.04 12.34 10.74
N ALA A 159 -8.26 13.58 11.20
CA ALA A 159 -7.47 14.75 10.81
C ALA A 159 -5.98 14.66 11.20
N LEU A 160 -5.63 13.82 12.19
CA LEU A 160 -4.24 13.57 12.58
C LEU A 160 -3.52 12.64 11.60
N CYS A 161 -4.24 11.80 10.85
CA CYS A 161 -3.66 10.97 9.81
C CYS A 161 -3.47 11.83 8.56
N HIS A 162 -2.27 11.92 7.98
CA HIS A 162 -2.07 12.77 6.80
C HIS A 162 -2.12 11.95 5.51
N TRP A 163 -2.50 12.60 4.41
CA TRP A 163 -2.51 12.04 3.06
C TRP A 163 -1.58 12.87 2.14
N PRO A 164 -0.45 12.32 1.64
CA PRO A 164 0.15 11.03 2.01
C PRO A 164 0.63 11.00 3.46
N CYS A 165 0.95 9.80 3.96
CA CYS A 165 1.32 9.63 5.37
C CYS A 165 2.64 10.33 5.72
N SER A 166 2.62 11.34 6.60
CA SER A 166 3.83 12.06 7.07
C SER A 166 4.59 11.39 8.23
N CYS A 167 4.22 10.15 8.59
CA CYS A 167 4.94 9.37 9.60
C CYS A 167 6.26 8.80 9.09
N TYR A 168 6.42 8.78 7.76
CA TYR A 168 7.54 8.25 7.01
C TYR A 168 7.87 9.18 5.83
N PRO A 169 9.13 9.19 5.35
CA PRO A 169 10.28 8.58 6.00
C PRO A 169 10.57 9.21 7.37
N ASN A 170 11.23 8.45 8.24
CA ASN A 170 11.69 8.96 9.53
C ASN A 170 13.20 8.72 9.66
N HIS A 171 13.98 9.76 9.36
CA HIS A 171 15.44 9.72 9.33
C HIS A 171 16.04 9.42 10.70
N SER A 172 15.49 10.01 11.77
CA SER A 172 15.96 9.74 13.14
C SER A 172 15.81 8.27 13.55
N LEU A 173 14.85 7.53 13.00
CA LEU A 173 14.60 6.12 13.33
C LEU A 173 15.12 5.14 12.28
N GLY A 174 15.85 5.61 11.26
CA GLY A 174 16.32 4.77 10.15
C GLY A 174 15.18 4.23 9.26
N GLN A 175 14.00 4.84 9.30
CA GLN A 175 12.83 4.42 8.53
C GLN A 175 12.77 5.18 7.19
N VAL A 176 13.90 5.21 6.48
CA VAL A 176 14.08 5.98 5.23
C VAL A 176 13.74 5.17 3.98
N HIS A 177 13.59 3.86 4.15
CA HIS A 177 13.38 2.85 3.10
C HIS A 177 11.89 2.58 2.80
N ASP A 178 10.99 3.49 3.22
CA ASP A 178 9.54 3.29 3.10
C ASP A 178 9.08 3.40 1.64
N TRP A 179 8.47 2.34 1.13
CA TRP A 179 8.05 2.22 -0.26
C TRP A 179 6.66 2.83 -0.53
N MET A 180 5.91 3.22 0.51
CA MET A 180 4.53 3.66 0.32
C MET A 180 4.39 4.94 -0.52
N ASN A 181 5.39 5.83 -0.52
CA ASN A 181 5.36 7.04 -1.33
C ASN A 181 5.35 6.75 -2.85
N ASP A 182 5.87 5.59 -3.28
CA ASP A 182 5.78 5.14 -4.66
C ASP A 182 4.47 4.37 -4.93
N ILE A 183 3.92 3.70 -3.90
CA ILE A 183 2.70 2.90 -3.99
C ILE A 183 1.45 3.78 -4.03
N TYR A 184 1.36 4.86 -3.25
CA TYR A 184 0.16 5.71 -3.24
C TYR A 184 -0.20 6.25 -4.64
N PRO A 185 0.74 6.81 -5.45
CA PRO A 185 0.44 7.22 -6.81
C PRO A 185 -0.11 6.08 -7.69
N MET A 186 0.37 4.84 -7.53
CA MET A 186 -0.14 3.70 -8.30
C MET A 186 -1.62 3.41 -7.99
N TRP A 187 -2.00 3.46 -6.71
CA TRP A 187 -3.40 3.32 -6.29
C TRP A 187 -4.28 4.47 -6.78
N VAL A 188 -3.75 5.69 -6.75
CA VAL A 188 -4.46 6.89 -7.18
C VAL A 188 -4.68 6.91 -8.68
N GLU A 189 -3.69 6.53 -9.49
CA GLU A 189 -3.84 6.51 -10.95
C GLU A 189 -4.82 5.43 -11.44
N ALA A 190 -4.86 4.28 -10.76
CA ALA A 190 -5.64 3.14 -11.19
C ALA A 190 -7.15 3.36 -11.08
N ALA A 191 -7.88 3.06 -12.16
CA ALA A 191 -9.34 3.06 -12.15
C ALA A 191 -9.93 1.73 -11.64
N GLY A 192 -9.16 0.65 -11.76
CA GLY A 192 -9.45 -0.66 -11.18
C GLY A 192 -8.25 -1.23 -10.45
N VAL A 193 -8.49 -1.89 -9.31
CA VAL A 193 -7.44 -2.56 -8.54
C VAL A 193 -7.74 -4.05 -8.40
N MET A 194 -6.80 -4.90 -8.79
CA MET A 194 -6.85 -6.34 -8.60
C MET A 194 -5.84 -6.77 -7.54
N ILE A 195 -6.25 -7.51 -6.52
CA ILE A 195 -5.33 -8.08 -5.51
C ILE A 195 -5.29 -9.60 -5.67
N ILE A 196 -4.10 -10.16 -5.86
CA ILE A 196 -3.89 -11.62 -5.94
C ILE A 196 -2.96 -12.05 -4.81
N THR A 197 -3.47 -12.73 -3.80
CA THR A 197 -2.68 -13.06 -2.58
C THR A 197 -2.80 -14.54 -2.21
N PRO A 198 -1.72 -15.14 -1.66
CA PRO A 198 -1.86 -16.40 -0.93
C PRO A 198 -2.55 -16.16 0.43
N VAL A 199 -2.88 -17.26 1.10
CA VAL A 199 -3.27 -17.29 2.52
C VAL A 199 -2.05 -17.59 3.40
N ASN A 200 -1.84 -16.77 4.43
CA ASN A 200 -0.87 -17.05 5.50
C ASN A 200 -1.63 -17.15 6.83
N TRP A 201 -1.76 -18.35 7.40
CA TRP A 201 -2.43 -18.58 8.70
C TRP A 201 -3.78 -17.86 8.83
N TYR A 202 -4.70 -18.08 7.88
CA TYR A 202 -6.03 -17.44 7.81
C TYR A 202 -6.04 -15.92 7.58
N ALA A 203 -4.90 -15.31 7.24
CA ALA A 203 -4.77 -13.90 6.94
C ALA A 203 -4.14 -13.66 5.55
N THR A 204 -4.21 -12.41 5.09
CA THR A 204 -3.41 -11.97 3.93
C THR A 204 -1.93 -12.11 4.26
N SER A 205 -1.07 -12.17 3.24
CA SER A 205 0.37 -12.11 3.48
C SER A 205 0.79 -10.82 4.23
N SER A 206 1.94 -10.86 4.91
CA SER A 206 2.45 -9.71 5.66
C SER A 206 2.66 -8.46 4.79
N PRO A 207 3.25 -8.55 3.57
CA PRO A 207 3.36 -7.38 2.70
C PRO A 207 2.02 -6.77 2.30
N VAL A 208 1.00 -7.59 2.00
CA VAL A 208 -0.36 -7.10 1.71
C VAL A 208 -0.93 -6.40 2.94
N LYS A 209 -0.80 -6.99 4.13
CA LYS A 209 -1.29 -6.39 5.37
C LYS A 209 -0.61 -5.06 5.70
N LEU A 210 0.71 -4.98 5.49
CA LEU A 210 1.47 -3.74 5.68
C LEU A 210 0.98 -2.64 4.73
N MET A 211 0.81 -2.93 3.44
CA MET A 211 0.25 -1.98 2.48
C MET A 211 -1.18 -1.57 2.86
N MET A 212 -2.03 -2.54 3.17
CA MET A 212 -3.43 -2.34 3.61
C MET A 212 -3.52 -1.40 4.82
N ASP A 213 -2.72 -1.64 5.87
CA ASP A 213 -2.71 -0.81 7.09
C ASP A 213 -2.24 0.62 6.81
N ARG A 214 -1.36 0.79 5.82
CA ARG A 214 -0.82 2.09 5.43
C ARG A 214 -1.79 2.88 4.56
N LEU A 215 -2.74 2.22 3.89
CA LEU A 215 -3.80 2.87 3.11
C LEU A 215 -4.93 3.46 3.96
N VAL A 216 -4.93 3.30 5.29
CA VAL A 216 -5.89 3.98 6.17
C VAL A 216 -5.90 5.51 6.00
N CYS A 217 -4.77 6.12 5.62
CA CYS A 217 -4.73 7.55 5.32
C CYS A 217 -5.50 7.93 4.06
N ALA A 218 -5.70 7.00 3.12
CA ALA A 218 -6.49 7.23 1.92
C ALA A 218 -8.00 7.30 2.23
N ASP A 219 -8.43 6.72 3.36
CA ASP A 219 -9.84 6.64 3.74
C ASP A 219 -10.40 7.99 4.23
N GLY A 220 -9.57 8.80 4.88
CA GLY A 220 -10.03 10.11 5.37
C GLY A 220 -8.91 10.96 5.96
N GLY A 221 -7.66 10.71 5.56
CA GLY A 221 -6.53 11.45 6.06
C GLY A 221 -6.51 12.89 5.54
N ASN A 222 -5.97 13.78 6.36
CA ASN A 222 -5.77 15.20 6.13
C ASN A 222 -4.71 15.47 5.03
N PRO A 223 -5.08 16.10 3.90
CA PRO A 223 -4.14 16.46 2.84
C PRO A 223 -3.28 17.70 3.14
N ASP A 224 -3.53 18.37 4.27
CA ASP A 224 -2.83 19.57 4.74
C ASP A 224 -2.26 19.37 6.16
N PRO A 225 -1.00 18.92 6.29
CA PRO A 225 -0.33 18.78 7.58
C PRO A 225 -0.24 20.07 8.42
N THR A 226 -0.39 21.24 7.80
CA THR A 226 -0.28 22.54 8.48
C THR A 226 -1.55 22.87 9.27
N LEU A 227 -2.69 22.32 8.86
CA LEU A 227 -3.98 22.45 9.57
C LEU A 227 -3.90 21.97 11.04
N THR A 228 -3.10 20.92 11.27
CA THR A 228 -2.82 20.33 12.59
C THR A 228 -1.43 20.70 13.11
N HIS A 229 -0.72 21.64 12.47
CA HIS A 229 0.67 22.01 12.75
C HIS A 229 1.57 20.78 12.98
N GLY A 230 1.51 19.82 12.05
CA GLY A 230 2.16 18.53 12.18
C GLY A 230 1.26 17.50 12.87
N LYS A 231 1.77 16.83 13.90
CA LYS A 231 1.05 15.76 14.62
C LYS A 231 0.53 16.23 15.98
N ASP A 232 -0.10 17.41 16.04
CA ASP A 232 -0.81 17.87 17.23
C ASP A 232 -2.15 17.13 17.39
N ALA A 233 -2.20 16.24 18.38
CA ALA A 233 -3.38 15.43 18.66
C ALA A 233 -4.56 16.22 19.21
N ALA A 234 -4.33 17.29 19.99
CA ALA A 234 -5.42 18.09 20.56
C ALA A 234 -6.10 18.91 19.46
N ARG A 235 -5.30 19.54 18.59
CA ARG A 235 -5.81 20.28 17.43
C ARG A 235 -6.57 19.38 16.47
N ALA A 236 -6.02 18.22 16.13
CA ALA A 236 -6.65 17.27 15.23
C ALA A 236 -8.01 16.75 15.75
N LYS A 237 -8.11 16.48 17.05
CA LYS A 237 -9.38 16.08 17.69
C LYS A 237 -10.42 17.19 17.60
N GLN A 238 -10.02 18.44 17.84
CA GLN A 238 -10.95 19.57 17.71
C GLN A 238 -11.49 19.68 16.28
N ILE A 239 -10.61 19.60 15.27
CA ILE A 239 -11.02 19.63 13.85
C ILE A 239 -12.00 18.51 13.53
N GLU A 240 -11.79 17.31 14.06
CA GLU A 240 -12.71 16.19 13.85
C GLU A 240 -14.07 16.41 14.51
N LEU A 241 -14.09 16.92 15.75
CA LEU A 241 -15.31 17.28 16.45
C LEU A 241 -16.08 18.43 15.78
N ASP A 242 -15.38 19.31 15.06
CA ASP A 242 -15.97 20.40 14.28
C ASP A 242 -16.58 19.92 12.95
N GLY A 243 -16.51 18.61 12.66
CA GLY A 243 -17.19 17.98 11.52
C GLY A 243 -16.26 17.63 10.37
N TRP A 244 -15.22 16.82 10.62
CA TRP A 244 -14.34 16.32 9.56
C TRP A 244 -15.11 15.53 8.51
N ASP A 245 -14.82 15.78 7.23
CA ASP A 245 -15.61 15.31 6.10
C ASP A 245 -15.21 13.93 5.57
N TYR A 246 -14.09 13.38 6.07
CA TYR A 246 -13.50 12.10 5.64
C TYR A 246 -13.40 11.98 4.11
N PRO A 247 -12.40 12.59 3.45
CA PRO A 247 -12.40 12.78 1.99
C PRO A 247 -12.48 11.52 1.11
N ARG A 248 -12.19 10.31 1.64
CA ARG A 248 -12.16 9.04 0.88
C ARG A 248 -11.40 9.17 -0.46
N HIS A 249 -10.11 9.49 -0.41
CA HIS A 249 -9.25 9.79 -1.57
C HIS A 249 -9.26 8.73 -2.69
N LEU A 250 -9.63 7.49 -2.38
CA LEU A 250 -9.69 6.38 -3.34
C LEU A 250 -11.10 5.95 -3.76
N ALA A 251 -12.15 6.63 -3.28
CA ALA A 251 -13.54 6.30 -3.55
C ALA A 251 -13.88 6.23 -5.05
N GLY A 252 -14.88 5.41 -5.39
CA GLY A 252 -15.42 5.31 -6.74
C GLY A 252 -14.63 4.39 -7.68
N ARG A 253 -13.48 3.84 -7.26
CA ARG A 253 -12.74 2.85 -8.03
C ARG A 253 -13.38 1.46 -7.95
N LEU A 254 -13.13 0.63 -8.95
CA LEU A 254 -13.55 -0.77 -8.94
C LEU A 254 -12.46 -1.68 -8.41
N PHE A 255 -12.83 -2.86 -7.92
CA PHE A 255 -11.87 -3.86 -7.52
C PHE A 255 -12.21 -5.28 -7.94
N SER A 256 -11.18 -6.12 -7.96
CA SER A 256 -11.25 -7.58 -7.97
C SER A 256 -10.24 -8.15 -6.96
N VAL A 257 -10.59 -9.27 -6.33
CA VAL A 257 -9.71 -10.01 -5.43
C VAL A 257 -9.67 -11.48 -5.84
N VAL A 258 -8.46 -12.03 -5.88
CA VAL A 258 -8.19 -13.46 -6.07
C VAL A 258 -7.38 -13.92 -4.87
N VAL A 259 -7.92 -14.88 -4.13
CA VAL A 259 -7.23 -15.50 -3.01
C VAL A 259 -7.03 -16.97 -3.32
N HIS A 260 -5.81 -17.45 -3.17
CA HIS A 260 -5.53 -18.87 -3.24
C HIS A 260 -4.92 -19.36 -1.93
N GLY A 261 -5.30 -20.57 -1.53
CA GLY A 261 -4.69 -21.28 -0.42
C GLY A 261 -4.41 -22.73 -0.80
N ASP A 262 -3.71 -23.45 0.06
CA ASP A 262 -3.45 -24.87 -0.16
C ASP A 262 -4.50 -25.75 0.53
N VAL A 263 -5.06 -25.33 1.67
CA VAL A 263 -6.01 -26.14 2.45
C VAL A 263 -7.15 -25.33 3.06
N GLU A 264 -6.85 -24.25 3.78
CA GLU A 264 -7.86 -23.47 4.51
C GLU A 264 -7.63 -21.96 4.47
N GLY A 265 -8.70 -21.20 4.73
CA GLY A 265 -8.65 -19.76 4.99
C GLY A 265 -8.84 -18.86 3.77
N ALA A 266 -8.92 -19.41 2.56
CA ALA A 266 -9.05 -18.62 1.32
C ALA A 266 -10.31 -17.74 1.33
N GLU A 267 -11.46 -18.31 1.71
CA GLU A 267 -12.73 -17.61 1.83
C GLU A 267 -12.68 -16.44 2.85
N ASN A 268 -12.02 -16.66 4.00
CA ASN A 268 -11.92 -15.65 5.06
C ASN A 268 -11.06 -14.46 4.64
N VAL A 269 -9.94 -14.73 3.97
CA VAL A 269 -9.05 -13.70 3.45
C VAL A 269 -9.73 -12.92 2.33
N ARG A 270 -10.45 -13.60 1.42
CA ARG A 270 -11.23 -12.93 0.36
C ARG A 270 -12.29 -12.01 0.94
N ARG A 271 -13.06 -12.48 1.93
CA ARG A 271 -14.05 -11.67 2.64
C ARG A 271 -13.42 -10.43 3.29
N SER A 272 -12.35 -10.62 4.06
CA SER A 272 -11.63 -9.54 4.74
C SER A 272 -11.12 -8.45 3.78
N LEU A 273 -10.49 -8.86 2.66
CA LEU A 273 -10.05 -7.91 1.63
C LEU A 273 -11.20 -7.15 1.00
N SER A 274 -12.29 -7.87 0.67
CA SER A 274 -13.44 -7.26 -0.01
C SER A 274 -14.18 -6.29 0.90
N ASP A 275 -14.32 -6.61 2.20
CA ASP A 275 -14.92 -5.73 3.20
C ASP A 275 -14.07 -4.47 3.43
N TRP A 276 -12.74 -4.61 3.46
CA TRP A 276 -11.82 -3.48 3.53
C TRP A 276 -11.97 -2.55 2.32
N LEU A 277 -11.96 -3.08 1.10
CA LEU A 277 -12.08 -2.28 -0.12
C LEU A 277 -13.45 -1.58 -0.21
N ARG A 278 -14.53 -2.25 0.18
CA ARG A 278 -15.87 -1.64 0.28
C ARG A 278 -15.93 -0.54 1.35
N PHE A 279 -15.27 -0.74 2.49
CA PHE A 279 -15.20 0.28 3.54
C PHE A 279 -14.55 1.57 3.04
N MET A 280 -13.54 1.44 2.17
CA MET A 280 -12.87 2.54 1.46
C MET A 280 -13.68 3.10 0.27
N ARG A 281 -14.92 2.66 0.05
CA ARG A 281 -15.81 3.08 -1.07
C ARG A 281 -15.36 2.64 -2.45
N LEU A 282 -14.64 1.52 -2.53
CA LEU A 282 -14.45 0.82 -3.80
C LEU A 282 -15.59 -0.19 -3.99
N THR A 283 -15.90 -0.49 -5.25
CA THR A 283 -16.99 -1.40 -5.61
C THR A 283 -16.46 -2.64 -6.31
N PRO A 284 -16.92 -3.87 -5.96
CA PRO A 284 -16.53 -5.06 -6.71
C PRO A 284 -16.96 -4.90 -8.17
N ALA A 285 -16.11 -5.29 -9.12
CA ALA A 285 -16.41 -5.15 -10.55
C ALA A 285 -17.50 -6.11 -11.06
N GLY A 286 -18.01 -6.99 -10.20
CA GLY A 286 -19.12 -7.91 -10.51
C GLY A 286 -19.01 -9.22 -9.71
N PRO A 287 -19.93 -10.16 -9.91
CA PRO A 287 -19.95 -11.43 -9.17
C PRO A 287 -18.70 -12.29 -9.35
N ARG A 288 -18.01 -12.17 -10.49
CA ARG A 288 -16.76 -12.89 -10.80
C ARG A 288 -15.51 -12.18 -10.27
N ALA A 289 -15.64 -10.96 -9.74
CA ALA A 289 -14.50 -10.16 -9.30
C ALA A 289 -13.92 -10.65 -7.97
N GLU A 290 -14.65 -11.48 -7.22
CA GLU A 290 -14.22 -12.01 -5.92
C GLU A 290 -14.07 -13.53 -6.00
N LEU A 291 -12.83 -14.01 -6.01
CA LEU A 291 -12.48 -15.41 -6.19
C LEU A 291 -11.66 -15.93 -5.00
N ASP A 292 -12.03 -17.10 -4.48
CA ASP A 292 -11.21 -17.88 -3.55
C ASP A 292 -11.11 -19.34 -3.99
N ARG A 293 -9.90 -19.89 -4.07
CA ARG A 293 -9.66 -21.27 -4.52
C ARG A 293 -8.60 -21.97 -3.70
N TYR A 294 -8.73 -23.29 -3.60
CA TYR A 294 -7.67 -24.15 -3.09
C TYR A 294 -6.93 -24.80 -4.26
N ILE A 295 -5.60 -24.65 -4.29
CA ILE A 295 -4.74 -25.24 -5.31
C ILE A 295 -4.02 -26.43 -4.67
N GLY A 296 -4.27 -27.65 -5.16
CA GLY A 296 -3.71 -28.86 -4.58
C GLY A 296 -4.33 -29.21 -3.21
N TYR A 297 -5.64 -29.04 -3.04
CA TYR A 297 -6.36 -29.28 -1.78
C TYR A 297 -6.00 -30.63 -1.14
N TRP A 298 -5.43 -30.59 0.07
CA TRP A 298 -4.91 -31.75 0.84
C TRP A 298 -3.86 -32.62 0.12
N LYS A 299 -3.29 -32.15 -0.99
CA LYS A 299 -2.19 -32.81 -1.67
C LYS A 299 -0.84 -32.37 -1.08
N PRO A 300 0.25 -33.11 -1.32
CA PRO A 300 1.58 -32.70 -0.88
C PRO A 300 1.96 -31.30 -1.41
N TYR A 301 2.47 -30.44 -0.53
CA TYR A 301 2.89 -29.08 -0.91
C TYR A 301 3.99 -29.06 -1.98
N ALA A 302 4.80 -30.11 -2.03
CA ALA A 302 5.87 -30.29 -3.01
C ALA A 302 5.37 -30.36 -4.47
N THR A 303 4.11 -30.75 -4.70
CA THR A 303 3.51 -30.78 -6.05
C THR A 303 2.62 -29.58 -6.32
N SER A 304 2.51 -28.62 -5.39
CA SER A 304 1.47 -27.57 -5.47
C SER A 304 1.57 -26.63 -6.68
N HIS A 305 2.75 -26.52 -7.32
CA HIS A 305 2.90 -25.78 -8.58
C HIS A 305 2.49 -26.61 -9.79
N GLU A 306 2.85 -27.89 -9.82
CA GLU A 306 2.38 -28.82 -10.84
C GLU A 306 0.84 -28.97 -10.78
N GLU A 307 0.26 -28.92 -9.58
CA GLU A 307 -1.18 -28.87 -9.38
C GLU A 307 -1.82 -27.61 -9.99
N LEU A 308 -1.13 -26.46 -9.94
CA LEU A 308 -1.59 -25.26 -10.66
C LEU A 308 -1.45 -25.43 -12.18
N ASP A 309 -0.37 -26.05 -12.65
CA ASP A 309 -0.12 -26.29 -14.08
C ASP A 309 -1.21 -27.17 -14.71
N HIS A 310 -1.71 -28.15 -13.94
CA HIS A 310 -2.76 -29.06 -14.35
C HIS A 310 -4.19 -28.56 -14.04
N ASP A 311 -4.36 -27.34 -13.55
CA ASP A 311 -5.67 -26.73 -13.26
C ASP A 311 -5.94 -25.52 -14.18
N PRO A 312 -6.30 -25.75 -15.45
CA PRO A 312 -6.62 -24.67 -16.37
C PRO A 312 -7.89 -23.91 -15.95
N ALA A 313 -8.75 -24.51 -15.10
CA ALA A 313 -9.96 -23.86 -14.64
C ALA A 313 -9.64 -22.68 -13.70
N VAL A 314 -8.71 -22.85 -12.75
CA VAL A 314 -8.26 -21.76 -11.88
C VAL A 314 -7.65 -20.62 -12.70
N ILE A 315 -6.86 -20.93 -13.73
CA ILE A 315 -6.30 -19.91 -14.63
C ILE A 315 -7.42 -19.13 -15.32
N GLU A 316 -8.39 -19.82 -15.89
CA GLU A 316 -9.52 -19.18 -16.58
C GLU A 316 -10.41 -18.38 -15.62
N GLU A 317 -10.60 -18.83 -14.38
CA GLU A 317 -11.32 -18.05 -13.36
C GLU A 317 -10.60 -16.74 -13.01
N VAL A 318 -9.26 -16.76 -12.91
CA VAL A 318 -8.45 -15.56 -12.71
C VAL A 318 -8.53 -14.62 -13.90
N ARG A 319 -8.46 -15.15 -15.13
CA ARG A 319 -8.66 -14.37 -16.37
C ARG A 319 -10.05 -13.72 -16.37
N ASN A 320 -11.09 -14.47 -16.01
CA ASN A 320 -12.47 -13.96 -15.92
C ASN A 320 -12.62 -12.85 -14.88
N ALA A 321 -11.97 -12.96 -13.72
CA ALA A 321 -11.97 -11.91 -12.70
C ALA A 321 -11.29 -10.62 -13.22
N ALA A 322 -10.16 -10.76 -13.93
CA ALA A 322 -9.44 -9.66 -14.56
C ALA A 322 -10.26 -9.00 -15.69
N CYS A 323 -10.89 -9.79 -16.56
CA CYS A 323 -11.77 -9.30 -17.61
C CYS A 323 -12.98 -8.56 -17.04
N SER A 324 -13.61 -9.10 -15.98
CA SER A 324 -14.72 -8.44 -15.30
C SER A 324 -14.32 -7.05 -14.76
N LEU A 325 -13.11 -6.95 -14.19
CA LEU A 325 -12.56 -5.66 -13.74
C LEU A 325 -12.37 -4.69 -14.91
N ALA A 326 -11.78 -5.13 -16.02
CA ALA A 326 -11.57 -4.30 -17.20
C ALA A 326 -12.88 -3.81 -17.82
N GLU A 327 -13.85 -4.69 -18.02
CA GLU A 327 -15.19 -4.36 -18.51
C GLU A 327 -15.90 -3.35 -17.59
N GLY A 328 -15.82 -3.59 -16.28
CA GLY A 328 -16.38 -2.69 -15.27
C GLY A 328 -15.75 -1.30 -15.35
N VAL A 329 -14.42 -1.22 -15.44
CA VAL A 329 -13.68 0.05 -15.50
C VAL A 329 -14.02 0.83 -16.78
N ILE A 330 -14.08 0.15 -17.93
CA ILE A 330 -14.50 0.77 -19.20
C ILE A 330 -15.92 1.29 -19.11
N SER A 331 -16.83 0.49 -18.52
CA SER A 331 -18.23 0.87 -18.35
C SER A 331 -18.39 2.03 -17.38
N LEU A 332 -17.60 2.06 -16.30
CA LEU A 332 -17.60 3.13 -15.31
C LEU A 332 -17.12 4.44 -15.95
N ARG A 333 -15.99 4.39 -16.68
CA ARG A 333 -15.47 5.56 -17.41
C ARG A 333 -16.45 6.10 -18.44
N ALA A 334 -17.26 5.23 -19.05
CA ALA A 334 -18.28 5.64 -20.00
C ALA A 334 -19.62 6.03 -19.35
N GLY A 335 -19.73 6.09 -18.02
CA GLY A 335 -20.96 6.43 -17.29
C GLY A 335 -22.06 5.36 -17.38
N ARG A 336 -21.72 4.14 -17.82
CA ARG A 336 -22.67 3.02 -18.00
C ARG A 336 -22.67 2.03 -16.85
N PHE A 337 -21.67 2.08 -15.96
CA PHE A 337 -21.65 1.22 -14.77
C PHE A 337 -22.57 1.80 -13.70
N GLN A 338 -23.66 1.08 -13.41
CA GLN A 338 -24.65 1.49 -12.43
C GLN A 338 -24.48 0.66 -11.17
N ILE A 339 -24.31 1.34 -10.04
CA ILE A 339 -24.28 0.73 -8.71
C ILE A 339 -25.64 0.96 -8.08
N PRO A 340 -26.46 -0.08 -7.88
CA PRO A 340 -27.75 0.07 -7.21
C PRO A 340 -27.59 0.75 -5.84
N GLY A 341 -28.45 1.73 -5.56
CA GLY A 341 -28.43 2.47 -4.30
C GLY A 341 -27.35 3.55 -4.18
N SER A 342 -26.52 3.79 -5.20
CA SER A 342 -25.48 4.84 -5.18
C SER A 342 -26.00 6.27 -5.00
N HIS A 343 -27.28 6.52 -5.31
CA HIS A 343 -27.94 7.81 -5.10
C HIS A 343 -28.52 7.98 -3.68
N LEU A 344 -28.49 6.93 -2.85
CA LEU A 344 -29.02 6.99 -1.49
C LEU A 344 -28.02 7.69 -0.59
N THR A 345 -28.51 8.65 0.19
CA THR A 345 -27.73 9.27 1.26
C THR A 345 -27.54 8.28 2.41
N GLU A 346 -26.34 8.22 2.96
CA GLU A 346 -26.09 7.38 4.13
C GLU A 346 -26.82 7.93 5.36
N ALA A 347 -27.50 7.04 6.10
CA ALA A 347 -28.22 7.43 7.31
C ALA A 347 -27.30 7.87 8.46
N ARG A 348 -26.00 7.55 8.38
CA ARG A 348 -24.97 7.96 9.34
C ARG A 348 -23.80 8.53 8.55
N SER A 349 -23.52 9.81 8.74
CA SER A 349 -22.23 10.38 8.33
C SER A 349 -21.14 9.72 9.18
N LYS A 350 -20.07 9.26 8.54
CA LYS A 350 -18.85 8.90 9.27
C LYS A 350 -18.20 10.16 9.81
#